data_AF-A0A9C7VJ72-F1
#
_entry.id   AF-A0A9C7VJ72-F1
#
_cell.length_a   1.000
_cell.length_b   1.000
_cell.length_c   1.000
_cell.angle_alpha   90.00
_cell.angle_beta   90.00
_cell.angle_gamma   90.00
#
_symmetry.space_group_name_H-M   'P 1'
#
loop_
_entity.id
_entity.type
_entity.pdbx_description
1 polymer ?
#
loop_
_entity_poly.entity_id
_entity_poly.type
_entity_poly.pdbx_seq_one_letter_code
_entity_poly.pdbx_strand_id
1 'polypeptide(L)'
;MKSKRFFWALIALLIVSSLILGACGGTEEPVQVVDEPVVVEEDVFLACEVTDVGGIDDKSFNATAWKGMEDAVADLGIEAKYLES
;
A
#
# COMPACT_ATOMS: atom_id res chain seq x y z
N MET A 1 38.21 -20.58 7.59
CA MET A 1 37.59 -19.22 7.58
C MET A 1 36.56 -19.03 6.47
N LYS A 2 36.75 -19.57 5.26
CA LYS A 2 35.75 -19.51 4.16
C LYS A 2 34.44 -20.24 4.47
N SER A 3 34.49 -21.42 5.09
CA SER A 3 33.29 -22.19 5.47
C SER A 3 32.42 -21.50 6.54
N LYS A 4 33.04 -20.85 7.53
CA LYS A 4 32.30 -20.06 8.53
C LYS A 4 31.62 -18.83 7.91
N ARG A 5 32.31 -18.12 7.00
CA ARG A 5 31.73 -16.99 6.27
C ARG A 5 30.57 -17.42 5.36
N PHE A 6 30.71 -18.59 4.72
CA PHE A 6 29.64 -19.18 3.90
C PHE A 6 28.44 -19.61 4.74
N PHE A 7 28.68 -20.19 5.92
CA PHE A 7 27.63 -20.56 6.88
C PHE A 7 26.86 -19.33 7.39
N TRP A 8 27.56 -18.25 7.74
CA TRP A 8 26.90 -16.99 8.15
C TRP A 8 26.14 -16.32 7.00
N ALA A 9 26.66 -16.40 5.77
CA ALA A 9 25.96 -15.89 4.58
C ALA A 9 24.66 -16.67 4.28
N LEU A 10 24.67 -17.99 4.46
CA LEU A 10 23.48 -18.83 4.32
C LEU A 10 22.43 -18.54 5.40
N ILE A 11 22.84 -18.32 6.64
CA ILE A 11 21.92 -17.93 7.72
C ILE A 11 21.30 -16.56 7.44
N ALA A 12 22.09 -15.58 7.00
CA ALA A 12 21.56 -14.26 6.64
C ALA A 12 20.53 -14.34 5.50
N LEU A 13 20.80 -15.16 4.49
CA LEU A 13 19.88 -15.39 3.37
C LEU A 13 18.56 -16.02 3.82
N LEU A 14 18.60 -16.98 4.75
CA LEU A 14 17.40 -17.62 5.29
C LEU A 14 16.53 -16.65 6.09
N ILE A 15 17.15 -15.77 6.89
CA ILE A 15 16.42 -14.76 7.69
C ILE A 15 15.73 -13.76 6.77
N VAL A 16 16.41 -13.23 5.75
CA VAL A 16 15.80 -12.31 4.79
C VAL A 16 14.65 -12.97 4.02
N SER A 17 14.83 -14.22 3.59
CA SER A 17 13.79 -15.00 2.91
C SER A 17 12.54 -15.18 3.79
N SER A 18 12.71 -15.49 5.09
CA SER A 18 11.59 -15.66 6.01
C SER A 18 10.75 -14.40 6.22
N LEU A 19 11.36 -13.21 6.13
CA LEU A 19 10.64 -11.95 6.26
C LEU A 19 9.76 -11.65 5.04
N ILE A 20 10.20 -12.06 3.84
CA ILE A 20 9.43 -11.90 2.59
C ILE A 20 8.22 -12.84 2.59
N LEU A 21 8.37 -14.07 3.08
CA LEU A 21 7.29 -15.07 3.15
C LEU A 21 6.22 -14.75 4.20
N GLY A 22 6.54 -13.97 5.24
CA GLY A 22 5.59 -13.58 6.28
C GLY A 22 4.63 -12.46 5.89
N ALA A 23 4.87 -11.75 4.78
CA ALA A 23 4.09 -10.57 4.38
C ALA A 23 2.81 -10.89 3.58
N CYS A 24 2.56 -12.15 3.24
CA CYS A 24 1.42 -12.56 2.40
C CYS A 24 0.37 -13.42 3.15
N GLY A 25 0.36 -13.39 4.48
CA GLY A 25 -0.64 -14.06 5.31
C GLY A 25 -1.81 -13.15 5.65
N GLY A 26 -2.54 -12.66 4.64
CA GLY A 26 -3.82 -11.99 4.85
C GLY A 26 -4.89 -13.01 5.21
N THR A 27 -5.44 -12.93 6.41
CA THR A 27 -6.64 -13.67 6.79
C THR A 27 -7.82 -13.10 6.01
N GLU A 28 -8.30 -13.81 4.98
CA GLU A 28 -9.60 -13.55 4.39
C GLU A 28 -10.68 -14.16 5.30
N GLU A 29 -11.49 -13.31 5.93
CA GLU A 29 -12.74 -13.76 6.56
C GLU A 29 -13.75 -14.15 5.46
N PRO A 30 -14.56 -15.20 5.66
CA PRO A 30 -15.49 -15.67 4.63
C PRO A 30 -16.61 -14.65 4.43
N VAL A 31 -16.63 -13.99 3.26
CA VAL A 31 -17.74 -13.15 2.83
C VAL A 31 -18.96 -14.04 2.53
N GLN A 32 -20.09 -13.73 3.16
CA GLN A 32 -21.36 -14.41 2.92
C GLN A 32 -21.89 -14.06 1.53
N VAL A 33 -22.10 -15.07 0.69
CA VAL A 33 -22.71 -14.91 -0.64
C VAL A 33 -24.19 -14.61 -0.49
N VAL A 34 -24.60 -13.39 -0.85
CA VAL A 34 -25.99 -13.01 -1.05
C VAL A 34 -26.27 -12.99 -2.56
N ASP A 35 -27.27 -13.76 -2.96
CA ASP A 35 -27.70 -14.05 -4.34
C ASP A 35 -28.53 -12.87 -4.91
N GLU A 36 -27.90 -11.70 -5.06
CA GLU A 36 -28.41 -10.57 -5.85
C GLU A 36 -27.52 -10.39 -7.09
N PRO A 37 -28.07 -9.91 -8.23
CA PRO A 37 -27.28 -9.67 -9.42
C PRO A 37 -26.20 -8.62 -9.08
N VAL A 38 -24.98 -9.09 -8.83
CA VAL A 38 -23.80 -8.24 -8.66
C VAL A 38 -23.55 -7.57 -10.00
N VAL A 39 -24.06 -6.35 -10.14
CA VAL A 39 -23.44 -5.37 -11.01
C VAL A 39 -22.04 -5.22 -10.44
N VAL A 40 -21.06 -5.84 -11.10
CA VAL A 40 -19.65 -5.58 -10.84
C VAL A 40 -19.42 -4.15 -11.34
N GLU A 41 -19.78 -3.16 -10.52
CA GLU A 41 -19.05 -1.91 -10.57
C GLU A 41 -17.61 -2.31 -10.22
N GLU A 42 -16.67 -2.06 -11.12
CA GLU A 42 -15.27 -2.20 -10.72
C GLU A 42 -15.07 -1.25 -9.54
N ASP A 43 -14.87 -1.80 -8.35
CA ASP A 43 -14.61 -1.02 -7.14
C ASP A 43 -13.30 -0.24 -7.36
N VAL A 44 -13.43 0.99 -7.85
CA VAL A 44 -12.28 1.88 -8.04
C VAL A 44 -11.75 2.23 -6.66
N PHE A 45 -10.48 1.92 -6.42
CA PHE A 45 -9.84 2.19 -5.14
C PHE A 45 -9.91 3.70 -4.83
N LEU A 46 -10.42 4.06 -3.64
CA LEU A 46 -10.50 5.44 -3.17
C LEU A 46 -9.42 5.72 -2.12
N ALA A 47 -8.49 6.61 -2.45
CA ALA A 47 -7.45 7.08 -1.54
C ALA A 47 -7.84 8.44 -0.91
N CYS A 48 -7.66 8.58 0.41
CA CYS A 48 -8.00 9.79 1.16
C CYS A 48 -6.78 10.37 1.88
N GLU A 49 -6.39 11.61 1.56
CA GLU A 49 -5.35 12.35 2.25
C GLU A 49 -5.96 13.27 3.32
N VAL A 50 -5.47 13.23 4.56
CA VAL A 50 -5.94 14.09 5.64
C VAL A 50 -4.77 14.94 6.14
N THR A 51 -4.87 16.25 5.99
CA THR A 51 -3.81 17.19 6.37
C THR A 51 -4.15 17.90 7.69
N ASP A 52 -3.16 18.04 8.58
CA ASP A 52 -3.30 18.77 9.85
C ASP A 52 -3.21 20.29 9.63
N VAL A 53 -2.03 20.82 9.26
CA VAL A 53 -1.80 22.26 9.02
C VAL A 53 -1.22 22.49 7.63
N GLY A 54 -1.66 23.56 6.98
CA GLY A 54 -1.09 24.06 5.73
C GLY A 54 -1.80 23.60 4.46
N GLY A 55 -2.69 22.60 4.55
CA GLY A 55 -3.50 22.13 3.41
C GLY A 55 -2.66 21.45 2.33
N ILE A 56 -3.30 21.02 1.25
CA ILE A 56 -2.64 20.38 0.11
C ILE A 56 -1.80 21.34 -0.75
N ASP A 57 -1.88 22.65 -0.51
CA ASP A 57 -1.18 23.68 -1.26
C ASP A 57 -0.03 24.35 -0.47
N ASP A 58 0.46 23.69 0.59
CA ASP A 58 1.50 24.16 1.52
C ASP A 58 2.89 24.47 0.89
N LYS A 59 3.05 24.23 -0.43
CA LYS A 59 4.30 24.36 -1.20
C LYS A 59 5.48 23.58 -0.62
N SER A 60 5.19 22.56 0.18
CA SER A 60 6.17 21.79 0.91
C SER A 60 5.72 20.33 0.98
N PHE A 61 5.35 19.84 2.16
CA PHE A 61 5.20 18.42 2.40
C PHE A 61 3.86 17.90 1.88
N ASN A 62 2.76 18.58 2.23
CA ASN A 62 1.42 18.17 1.82
C ASN A 62 1.24 18.33 0.30
N ALA A 63 1.79 19.39 -0.29
CA ALA A 63 1.76 19.56 -1.74
C ALA A 63 2.52 18.44 -2.49
N THR A 64 3.60 17.93 -1.90
CA THR A 64 4.33 16.78 -2.47
C THR A 64 3.53 15.49 -2.33
N ALA A 65 2.85 15.29 -1.19
CA ALA A 65 1.98 14.14 -0.96
C ALA A 65 0.79 14.16 -1.94
N TRP A 66 0.10 15.30 -2.07
CA TRP A 66 -1.01 15.48 -2.99
C TRP A 66 -0.61 15.27 -4.45
N LYS A 67 0.58 15.74 -4.85
CA LYS A 67 1.12 15.49 -6.20
C LYS A 67 1.25 13.98 -6.48
N GLY A 68 1.65 13.19 -5.48
CA GLY A 68 1.72 11.73 -5.59
C GLY A 68 0.34 11.07 -5.71
N MET A 69 -0.68 11.63 -5.04
CA MET A 69 -2.07 11.18 -5.19
C MET A 69 -2.57 11.45 -6.61
N GLU A 70 -2.29 12.63 -7.18
CA GLU A 70 -2.63 12.96 -8.57
C GLU A 70 -1.94 12.03 -9.58
N ASP A 71 -0.67 11.68 -9.35
CA ASP A 71 0.06 10.73 -10.20
C ASP A 71 -0.56 9.33 -10.10
N ALA A 72 -0.96 8.89 -8.90
CA ALA A 72 -1.64 7.62 -8.72
C ALA A 72 -3.01 7.57 -9.44
N VAL A 73 -3.78 8.66 -9.42
CA VAL A 73 -5.03 8.77 -10.20
C VAL A 73 -4.74 8.60 -11.70
N ALA A 74 -3.70 9.26 -12.21
CA ALA A 74 -3.34 9.21 -13.62
C ALA A 74 -2.80 7.83 -14.06
N ASP A 75 -1.95 7.22 -13.23
CA ASP A 75 -1.22 6.01 -13.59
C ASP A 75 -1.98 4.72 -13.25
N LEU A 76 -2.81 4.75 -12.20
CA LEU A 76 -3.47 3.56 -11.64
C LEU A 76 -4.99 3.60 -11.82
N GLY A 77 -5.57 4.72 -12.27
CA GLY A 77 -7.02 4.86 -12.47
C GLY A 77 -7.81 4.82 -11.16
N ILE A 78 -7.18 5.15 -10.03
CA ILE A 78 -7.82 5.24 -8.72
C ILE A 78 -8.54 6.58 -8.55
N GLU A 79 -9.34 6.71 -7.51
CA GLU A 79 -9.87 8.00 -7.05
C GLU A 79 -9.06 8.56 -5.88
N ALA A 80 -8.94 9.88 -5.79
CA ALA A 80 -8.30 10.57 -4.68
C ALA A 80 -9.20 11.66 -4.11
N LYS A 81 -9.27 11.76 -2.79
CA LYS A 81 -9.94 12.84 -2.04
C LYS A 81 -9.02 13.36 -0.95
N TYR A 82 -9.28 14.58 -0.49
CA TYR A 82 -8.56 15.16 0.64
C TYR A 82 -9.53 15.78 1.65
N LEU A 83 -9.06 15.87 2.90
CA LEU A 83 -9.69 16.60 3.98
C LEU A 83 -8.62 17.47 4.66
N GLU A 84 -8.92 18.76 4.81
CA GLU A 84 -8.07 19.70 5.55
C GLU A 84 -8.72 19.97 6.92
N SER A 85 -7.91 20.03 7.98
CA SER A 85 -8.36 20.36 9.35
C SER A 85 -8.21 21.84 9.70
#